data_AF-A0A315XG41-F1
#
_entry.id   AF-A0A315XG41-F1
#
_cell.length_a   1.000
_cell.length_b   1.000
_cell.length_c   1.000
_cell.angle_alpha   90.00
_cell.angle_beta   90.00
_cell.angle_gamma   90.00
#
_symmetry.space_group_name_H-M   'P 1'
#
loop_
_entity.id
_entity.type
_entity.pdbx_description
1 polymer ?
#
loop_
_entity_poly.entity_id
_entity_poly.type
_entity_poly.pdbx_seq_one_letter_code
_entity_poly.pdbx_strand_id
1 'polypeptide(L)'
;MAYPNLLELINAYIILPISIITFFILVYIVVYLYTKNSDTIRSRIFLNYSRFKAAFSVFVLFAFVLIIHVALIYNPHVFYFILNCSTTTAYELQHLFGLILSLIMIVFVGLLYKCIK
;
A
#
# COMPACT_ATOMS: atom_id res chain seq x y z
N MET A 1 -30.88 -6.15 5.54
CA MET A 1 -29.60 -5.47 5.78
C MET A 1 -28.83 -6.33 6.76
N ALA A 2 -27.89 -7.14 6.29
CA ALA A 2 -27.05 -7.94 7.18
C ALA A 2 -26.13 -6.96 7.93
N TYR A 3 -26.09 -7.05 9.25
CA TYR A 3 -25.12 -6.29 10.04
C TYR A 3 -23.72 -6.69 9.53
N PRO A 4 -22.86 -5.73 9.12
CA PRO A 4 -21.50 -6.07 8.74
C PRO A 4 -20.85 -6.76 9.94
N ASN A 5 -20.13 -7.85 9.69
CA ASN A 5 -19.43 -8.54 10.76
C ASN A 5 -18.54 -7.52 11.49
N LEU A 6 -18.46 -7.59 12.83
CA LEU A 6 -17.66 -6.65 13.64
C LEU A 6 -16.24 -6.46 13.06
N LEU A 7 -15.67 -7.54 12.52
CA LEU A 7 -14.37 -7.56 11.87
C LEU A 7 -14.32 -6.70 10.58
N GLU A 8 -15.34 -6.76 9.73
CA GLU A 8 -15.44 -5.93 8.52
C GLU A 8 -15.56 -4.46 8.88
N LEU A 9 -16.34 -4.14 9.92
CA LEU A 9 -16.48 -2.78 10.44
C LEU A 9 -15.15 -2.24 10.96
N ILE A 10 -14.43 -3.02 11.78
CA ILE A 10 -13.10 -2.64 12.29
C ILE A 10 -12.12 -2.44 11.13
N ASN A 11 -12.11 -3.34 10.16
CA ASN A 11 -11.16 -3.27 9.06
C ASN A 11 -11.43 -2.04 8.16
N ALA A 12 -12.70 -1.73 7.89
CA ALA A 12 -13.09 -0.59 7.06
C ALA A 12 -12.93 0.77 7.77
N TYR A 13 -13.32 0.87 9.04
CA TYR A 13 -13.41 2.15 9.75
C TYR A 13 -12.23 2.46 10.68
N ILE A 14 -11.41 1.46 11.02
CA ILE A 14 -10.25 1.65 11.91
C ILE A 14 -8.95 1.33 11.16
N ILE A 15 -8.82 0.12 10.62
CA ILE A 15 -7.55 -0.33 10.02
C ILE A 15 -7.24 0.45 8.74
N LEU A 16 -8.22 0.63 7.86
CA LEU A 16 -8.02 1.35 6.61
C LEU A 16 -7.60 2.82 6.86
N PRO A 17 -8.28 3.62 7.71
CA PRO A 17 -7.80 4.96 8.06
C PRO A 17 -6.40 5.00 8.67
N ILE A 18 -6.08 4.09 9.61
CA ILE A 18 -4.74 4.02 10.21
C ILE A 18 -3.68 3.72 9.16
N SER A 19 -3.97 2.81 8.24
CA SER A 19 -3.07 2.43 7.15
C SER A 19 -2.78 3.62 6.24
N ILE A 20 -3.82 4.39 5.88
CA ILE A 20 -3.70 5.62 5.08
C ILE A 20 -2.82 6.66 5.79
N ILE A 21 -3.06 6.92 7.08
CA ILE A 21 -2.26 7.86 7.87
C ILE A 21 -0.79 7.43 7.89
N THR A 22 -0.54 6.15 8.15
CA THR A 22 0.82 5.59 8.22
C THR A 22 1.53 5.69 6.88
N PHE A 23 0.81 5.51 5.77
CA PHE A 23 1.36 5.73 4.43
C PHE A 23 1.74 7.19 4.18
N PHE A 24 0.91 8.15 4.56
CA PHE A 24 1.28 9.56 4.43
C PHE A 24 2.52 9.93 5.27
N ILE A 25 2.63 9.36 6.47
CA ILE A 25 3.85 9.51 7.30
C ILE A 25 5.07 8.93 6.58
N LEU A 26 4.93 7.74 5.98
CA LEU A 26 6.01 7.11 5.23
C LEU A 26 6.42 7.95 4.00
N VAL A 27 5.45 8.45 3.23
CA VAL A 27 5.70 9.38 2.10
C VAL A 27 6.43 10.62 2.58
N TYR A 28 5.98 11.23 3.68
CA TYR A 28 6.63 12.40 4.28
C TYR A 28 8.10 12.11 4.64
N ILE A 29 8.37 10.96 5.27
CA ILE A 29 9.75 10.53 5.59
C ILE A 29 10.58 10.42 4.31
N VAL A 30 10.04 9.82 3.25
CA VAL A 30 10.76 9.69 1.97
C VAL A 30 11.06 11.07 1.38
N VAL A 31 10.09 11.97 1.29
CA VAL A 31 10.28 13.34 0.80
C VAL A 31 11.32 14.09 1.64
N TYR A 32 11.26 13.96 2.96
CA TYR A 32 12.25 14.53 3.88
C TYR A 32 13.67 14.01 3.61
N LEU A 33 13.81 12.71 3.40
CA LEU A 33 15.11 12.10 3.07
C LEU A 33 15.62 12.58 1.70
N TYR A 34 14.75 12.81 0.72
CA TYR A 34 15.14 13.34 -0.59
C TYR A 34 15.61 14.79 -0.54
N THR A 35 14.92 15.64 0.22
CA THR A 35 15.24 17.08 0.33
C THR A 35 16.49 17.38 1.15
N LYS A 36 16.91 16.47 2.04
CA LYS A 36 18.13 16.64 2.84
C LYS A 36 19.39 16.16 2.13
N ASN A 37 20.44 16.99 2.25
CA ASN A 37 21.76 16.70 1.72
C ASN A 37 22.36 15.44 2.34
N SER A 38 22.98 14.60 1.51
CA SER A 38 23.51 13.31 1.96
C SER A 38 24.56 13.47 3.05
N ASP A 39 25.39 14.50 2.99
CA ASP A 39 26.50 14.72 3.94
C ASP A 39 26.04 15.04 5.36
N THR A 40 24.87 15.67 5.54
CA THR A 40 24.32 16.00 6.86
C THR A 40 23.75 14.77 7.58
N ILE A 41 23.38 13.72 6.83
CA ILE A 41 22.76 12.50 7.36
C ILE A 41 23.74 11.31 7.35
N ARG A 42 24.71 11.29 6.42
CA ARG A 42 25.77 10.28 6.31
C ARG A 42 26.64 10.19 7.57
N SER A 43 26.76 11.28 8.32
CA SER A 43 27.64 11.34 9.50
C SER A 43 27.03 10.77 10.79
N ARG A 44 25.73 10.43 10.85
CA ARG A 44 25.09 10.02 12.11
C ARG A 44 24.51 8.60 12.17
N ILE A 45 24.03 7.99 11.07
CA ILE A 45 23.29 6.70 11.17
C ILE A 45 23.54 5.74 9.99
N PHE A 46 23.83 6.20 8.77
CA PHE A 46 23.89 5.33 7.58
C PHE A 46 25.13 5.56 6.71
N LEU A 47 26.06 4.59 6.73
CA LEU A 47 27.22 4.52 5.83
C LEU A 47 26.83 4.48 4.34
N ASN A 48 25.61 4.02 4.01
CA ASN A 48 25.08 3.91 2.64
C ASN A 48 23.71 4.61 2.48
N TYR A 49 23.70 5.93 2.69
CA TYR A 49 22.48 6.76 2.62
C TYR A 49 21.72 6.65 1.28
N SER A 50 22.41 6.45 0.15
CA SER A 50 21.78 6.28 -1.17
C SER A 50 20.95 5.01 -1.28
N ARG A 51 21.48 3.87 -0.80
CA ARG A 51 20.76 2.59 -0.77
C ARG A 51 19.56 2.64 0.18
N PHE A 52 19.70 3.36 1.29
CA PHE A 52 18.62 3.59 2.23
C PHE A 52 17.46 4.39 1.61
N LYS A 53 17.75 5.48 0.89
CA LYS A 53 16.72 6.23 0.14
C LYS A 53 15.98 5.37 -0.87
N ALA A 54 16.72 4.55 -1.63
CA ALA A 54 16.14 3.66 -2.63
C ALA A 54 15.21 2.61 -1.97
N ALA A 55 15.65 1.97 -0.88
CA ALA A 55 14.85 0.99 -0.15
C ALA A 55 13.56 1.59 0.40
N PHE A 56 13.63 2.79 0.99
CA PHE A 56 12.45 3.49 1.51
C PHE A 56 11.48 3.90 0.39
N SER A 57 11.99 4.29 -0.78
CA SER A 57 11.15 4.61 -1.95
C SER A 57 10.39 3.37 -2.44
N VAL A 58 11.08 2.22 -2.49
CA VAL A 58 10.49 0.92 -2.83
C VAL A 58 9.44 0.49 -1.79
N PHE A 59 9.68 0.75 -0.51
CA PHE A 59 8.73 0.47 0.56
C PHE A 59 7.46 1.35 0.47
N VAL A 60 7.59 2.62 0.09
CA VAL A 60 6.42 3.50 -0.19
C VAL A 60 5.57 2.93 -1.31
N LEU A 61 6.20 2.51 -2.42
CA LEU A 61 5.48 1.94 -3.56
C LEU A 61 4.70 0.68 -3.14
N PHE A 62 5.33 -0.19 -2.34
CA PHE A 62 4.68 -1.38 -1.81
C PHE A 62 3.50 -1.04 -0.89
N ALA A 63 3.69 -0.11 0.05
CA ALA A 63 2.64 0.34 0.96
C ALA A 63 1.45 0.96 0.21
N PHE A 64 1.70 1.67 -0.88
CA PHE A 64 0.65 2.21 -1.75
C PHE A 64 -0.19 1.09 -2.38
N VAL A 65 0.47 0.08 -2.96
CA VAL A 65 -0.21 -1.08 -3.57
C VAL A 65 -1.03 -1.85 -2.52
N LEU A 66 -0.49 -2.03 -1.32
CA LEU A 66 -1.19 -2.69 -0.21
C LEU A 66 -2.45 -1.92 0.20
N ILE A 67 -2.38 -0.59 0.31
CA ILE A 67 -3.55 0.23 0.65
C ILE A 67 -4.62 0.14 -0.42
N ILE A 68 -4.24 0.20 -1.70
CA ILE A 68 -5.19 0.01 -2.81
C ILE A 68 -5.85 -1.35 -2.68
N HIS A 69 -5.08 -2.40 -2.44
CA HIS A 69 -5.60 -3.76 -2.29
C HIS A 69 -6.63 -3.87 -1.15
N VAL A 70 -6.29 -3.35 0.03
CA VAL A 70 -7.18 -3.34 1.20
C VAL A 70 -8.42 -2.47 0.94
N ALA A 71 -8.26 -1.30 0.35
CA ALA A 71 -9.37 -0.41 -0.01
C ALA A 71 -10.33 -1.08 -0.99
N LEU A 72 -9.80 -1.83 -1.96
CA LEU A 72 -10.58 -2.56 -2.93
C LEU A 72 -11.42 -3.66 -2.26
N ILE A 73 -10.87 -4.38 -1.27
CA ILE A 73 -11.58 -5.45 -0.56
C ILE A 73 -12.76 -4.88 0.24
N TYR A 74 -12.53 -3.79 0.99
CA TYR A 74 -13.52 -3.27 1.94
C TYR A 74 -14.53 -2.27 1.34
N ASN A 75 -14.32 -1.78 0.11
CA ASN A 75 -15.28 -0.92 -0.57
C ASN A 75 -15.82 -1.56 -1.86
N PRO A 76 -16.83 -2.44 -1.76
CA PRO A 76 -17.40 -3.16 -2.90
C PRO A 76 -18.09 -2.29 -3.97
N HIS A 77 -18.30 -1.01 -3.69
CA HIS A 77 -19.03 -0.10 -4.56
C HIS A 77 -18.12 0.79 -5.41
N VAL A 78 -16.80 0.70 -5.25
CA VAL A 78 -15.83 1.56 -5.97
C VAL A 78 -15.99 1.41 -7.48
N PHE A 79 -16.04 0.18 -8.00
CA PHE A 79 -16.20 -0.04 -9.43
C PHE A 79 -17.61 0.22 -9.93
N TYR A 80 -18.63 -0.02 -9.10
CA TYR A 80 -20.00 0.36 -9.43
C TYR A 80 -20.11 1.87 -9.66
N PHE A 81 -19.54 2.66 -8.75
CA PHE A 81 -19.57 4.13 -8.83
C PHE A 81 -18.69 4.69 -9.94
N ILE A 82 -17.48 4.14 -10.13
CA ILE A 82 -16.50 4.67 -11.09
C ILE A 82 -16.80 4.24 -12.53
N LEU A 83 -17.17 2.97 -12.74
CA LEU A 83 -17.37 2.41 -14.09
C LEU A 83 -18.84 2.39 -14.51
N ASN A 84 -19.76 2.80 -13.63
CA ASN A 84 -21.21 2.82 -13.86
C ASN A 84 -21.72 1.48 -14.46
N CYS A 85 -21.23 0.37 -13.91
CA CYS A 85 -21.50 -0.99 -14.39
C CYS A 85 -22.47 -1.73 -13.47
N SER A 86 -23.00 -2.88 -13.91
CA SER A 86 -23.88 -3.70 -13.07
C SER A 86 -23.17 -4.16 -11.78
N THR A 87 -23.94 -4.38 -10.70
CA THR A 87 -23.40 -4.86 -9.42
C THR A 87 -22.64 -6.17 -9.56
N THR A 88 -23.11 -7.08 -10.42
CA THR A 88 -22.46 -8.36 -10.71
C THR A 88 -21.10 -8.16 -11.39
N THR A 89 -21.03 -7.34 -12.44
CA THR A 89 -19.77 -7.03 -13.13
C THR A 89 -18.78 -6.28 -12.23
N ALA A 90 -19.27 -5.40 -11.36
CA ALA A 90 -18.42 -4.69 -10.40
C ALA A 90 -17.76 -5.66 -9.41
N TYR A 91 -18.51 -6.65 -8.92
CA TYR A 91 -18.00 -7.66 -7.99
C TYR A 91 -16.93 -8.55 -8.64
N GLU A 92 -17.17 -9.01 -9.87
CA GLU A 92 -16.19 -9.83 -10.60
C GLU A 92 -14.90 -9.07 -10.90
N LEU A 93 -15.02 -7.82 -11.35
CA LEU A 93 -13.87 -6.95 -11.58
C LEU A 93 -13.07 -6.73 -10.30
N GLN A 94 -13.75 -6.47 -9.19
CA GLN A 94 -13.09 -6.29 -7.90
C GLN A 94 -12.34 -7.53 -7.44
N HIS A 95 -12.93 -8.71 -7.59
CA HIS A 95 -12.27 -9.96 -7.24
C HIS A 95 -11.04 -10.21 -8.11
N LEU A 96 -11.13 -9.95 -9.42
CA LEU A 96 -10.02 -10.04 -10.36
C LEU A 96 -8.88 -9.08 -10.01
N PHE A 97 -9.19 -7.80 -9.80
CA PHE A 97 -8.20 -6.79 -9.41
C PHE A 97 -7.57 -7.09 -8.05
N GLY A 98 -8.36 -7.60 -7.10
CA GLY A 98 -7.87 -8.09 -5.82
C GLY A 98 -6.81 -9.18 -6.01
N LEU A 99 -7.11 -10.21 -6.80
CA LEU A 99 -6.17 -11.30 -7.12
C LEU A 99 -4.90 -10.80 -7.80
N ILE A 100 -5.02 -9.89 -8.78
CA ILE A 100 -3.86 -9.30 -9.48
C ILE A 100 -2.97 -8.56 -8.49
N LEU A 101 -3.56 -7.75 -7.59
CA LEU A 101 -2.81 -7.02 -6.57
C LEU A 101 -2.12 -7.97 -5.58
N SER A 102 -2.78 -9.05 -5.15
CA SER A 102 -2.15 -10.07 -4.32
C SER A 102 -0.95 -10.72 -5.02
N LEU A 103 -1.08 -11.05 -6.31
CA LEU A 103 0.01 -11.62 -7.10
C LEU A 103 1.20 -10.64 -7.20
N ILE A 104 0.93 -9.35 -7.45
CA ILE A 104 1.95 -8.30 -7.46
C ILE A 104 2.69 -8.26 -6.11
N MET A 105 1.97 -8.30 -4.99
CA MET A 105 2.59 -8.28 -3.66
C MET A 105 3.45 -9.53 -3.40
N ILE A 106 2.99 -10.72 -3.81
CA ILE A 106 3.75 -11.96 -3.67
C ILE A 106 5.04 -11.91 -4.51
N VAL A 107 4.95 -11.48 -5.77
CA VAL A 107 6.11 -11.32 -6.66
C VAL A 107 7.10 -10.31 -6.08
N PHE A 108 6.61 -9.18 -5.58
CA PHE A 108 7.43 -8.16 -4.95
C PHE A 108 8.22 -8.69 -3.76
N VAL A 109 7.56 -9.40 -2.84
CA VAL A 109 8.21 -10.04 -1.68
C VAL A 109 9.21 -11.11 -2.14
N GLY A 110 8.87 -11.89 -3.17
CA GLY A 110 9.77 -12.88 -3.76
C GLY A 110 11.04 -12.27 -4.37
N LEU A 111 10.93 -11.12 -5.03
CA LEU A 111 12.07 -10.37 -5.55
C LEU A 111 12.94 -9.81 -4.43
N LEU A 112 12.34 -9.24 -3.37
CA LEU A 112 13.08 -8.78 -2.20
C LEU A 112 13.87 -9.92 -1.55
N TYR A 113 13.24 -11.08 -1.36
CA TYR A 113 13.91 -12.25 -0.78
C TYR A 113 15.11 -12.70 -1.63
N LYS A 114 14.97 -12.70 -2.96
CA LYS A 114 16.08 -13.01 -3.88
C LYS A 114 17.20 -11.98 -3.82
N CYS A 115 16.90 -10.69 -3.64
CA CYS A 115 17.91 -9.64 -3.56
C CYS A 115 18.69 -9.60 -2.24
N ILE A 116 18.11 -10.14 -1.16
CA ILE A 116 18.77 -10.21 0.16
C ILE A 116 19.72 -11.41 0.25
N LYS A 117 19.45 -12.48 -0.50
CA LYS A 117 20.25 -13.70 -0.54
C LYS A 117 21.45 -13.56 -1.47
#